data_AF-A0A2K3JZ25-F1
#
_entry.id   AF-A0A2K3JZ25-F1
#
_cell.length_a   1.000
_cell.length_b   1.000
_cell.length_c   1.000
_cell.angle_alpha   90.00
_cell.angle_beta   90.00
_cell.angle_gamma   90.00
#
_symmetry.space_group_name_H-M   'P 1'
#
loop_
_entity.id
_entity.type
_entity.pdbx_description
1 polymer ?
#
loop_
_entity_poly.entity_id
_entity_poly.type
_entity_poly.pdbx_seq_one_letter_code
_entity_poly.pdbx_strand_id
1 'polypeptide(L)'
;MNLYTSLIAQCAHKKSITTLKAVHTHILKSGSLFSFFGHKLIDSYIKCGIIAEARKLFDELPNRHIVTWNSMISSHVSRGKTKEAIELYNNMLFEGVLPDAYTFSAIFKAFAEVGVLSHGQKAHALALVLGFEVSDGFVATAIVD
;
A
#
# COMPACT_ATOMS: atom_id res chain seq x y z
N MET A 1 5.69 -2.15 24.93
CA MET A 1 5.95 -2.36 23.49
C MET A 1 6.40 -3.81 23.29
N ASN A 2 5.74 -4.59 22.44
CA ASN A 2 6.08 -6.02 22.23
C ASN A 2 7.42 -6.14 21.46
N LEU A 3 8.29 -7.08 21.87
CA LEU A 3 9.62 -7.36 21.27
C LEU A 3 9.59 -7.45 19.74
N TYR A 4 8.59 -8.10 19.15
CA TYR A 4 8.50 -8.20 17.69
C TYR A 4 8.30 -6.85 17.02
N THR A 5 7.50 -5.97 17.63
CA THR A 5 7.26 -4.63 17.07
C THR A 5 8.53 -3.79 17.08
N SER A 6 9.33 -3.86 18.15
CA SER A 6 10.60 -3.13 18.22
C SER A 6 11.64 -3.69 17.25
N LEU A 7 11.75 -5.02 17.13
CA LEU A 7 12.68 -5.66 16.19
C LEU A 7 12.33 -5.34 14.73
N ILE A 8 11.06 -5.45 14.34
CA ILE A 8 10.62 -5.13 12.98
C ILE A 8 10.86 -3.65 12.67
N ALA A 9 10.53 -2.74 13.59
CA ALA A 9 10.75 -1.31 13.41
C ALA A 9 12.24 -0.97 13.24
N GLN A 10 13.13 -1.60 14.03
CA GLN A 10 14.57 -1.42 13.87
C GLN A 10 15.08 -1.94 12.51
N CYS A 11 14.55 -3.07 12.03
CA CYS A 11 14.92 -3.60 10.72
C CYS A 11 14.55 -2.62 9.61
N ALA A 12 13.36 -2.03 9.67
CA ALA A 12 12.92 -1.00 8.73
C ALA A 12 13.83 0.24 8.75
N HIS A 13 14.20 0.72 9.95
CA HIS A 13 15.06 1.90 10.10
C HIS A 13 16.50 1.63 9.61
N LYS A 14 17.08 0.48 9.97
CA LYS A 14 18.46 0.10 9.59
C LYS A 14 18.55 -0.53 8.20
N LYS A 15 17.42 -0.72 7.50
CA LYS A 15 17.30 -1.49 6.25
C LYS A 15 17.96 -2.88 6.33
N SER A 16 17.87 -3.53 7.50
CA SER A 16 18.52 -4.82 7.76
C SER A 16 17.64 -5.97 7.29
N ILE A 17 17.89 -6.44 6.07
CA ILE A 17 17.10 -7.52 5.44
C ILE A 17 17.35 -8.87 6.12
N THR A 18 18.59 -9.15 6.54
CA THR A 18 18.96 -10.42 7.18
C THR A 18 18.18 -10.65 8.46
N THR A 19 18.16 -9.63 9.34
CA THR A 19 17.40 -9.69 10.60
C THR A 19 15.90 -9.74 10.34
N LEU A 20 15.40 -8.97 9.35
CA LEU A 20 13.99 -9.01 8.97
C LEU A 20 13.54 -10.41 8.54
N LYS A 21 14.34 -11.09 7.70
CA LYS A 21 14.07 -12.48 7.27
C LYS A 21 14.10 -13.47 8.43
N ALA A 22 15.01 -13.30 9.39
CA ALA A 22 15.05 -14.14 10.59
C ALA A 22 13.79 -13.96 11.45
N VAL A 23 13.38 -12.72 11.70
CA VAL A 23 12.16 -12.38 12.45
C VAL A 23 10.91 -12.90 11.72
N HIS A 24 10.82 -12.69 10.41
CA HIS A 24 9.74 -13.20 9.57
C HIS A 24 9.63 -14.73 9.67
N THR A 25 10.74 -15.46 9.51
CA THR A 25 10.76 -16.94 9.62
C THR A 25 10.24 -17.41 10.98
N HIS A 26 10.62 -16.72 12.06
CA HIS A 26 10.15 -17.06 13.40
C HIS A 26 8.65 -16.79 13.59
N ILE A 27 8.14 -15.68 13.02
CA ILE A 27 6.72 -15.33 13.05
C ILE A 27 5.88 -16.38 12.31
N LEU A 28 6.31 -16.83 11.12
CA LEU A 28 5.61 -17.87 10.36
C LEU A 28 5.52 -19.20 11.12
N LYS A 29 6.62 -19.62 11.76
CA LYS A 29 6.63 -20.83 12.60
C LYS A 29 5.66 -20.77 13.77
N SER A 30 5.30 -19.56 14.22
CA SER A 30 4.42 -19.35 15.37
C SER A 30 2.94 -19.18 14.98
N GLY A 31 2.60 -19.23 13.68
CA GLY A 31 1.25 -19.22 13.10
C GLY A 31 0.40 -18.00 13.50
N SER A 32 -0.15 -18.04 14.71
CA SER A 32 -0.92 -16.97 15.36
C SER A 32 -0.27 -15.59 15.25
N LEU A 33 1.06 -15.50 15.35
CA LEU A 33 1.79 -14.23 15.28
C LEU A 33 1.72 -13.56 13.92
N PHE A 34 1.52 -14.31 12.83
CA PHE A 34 1.48 -13.75 11.48
C PHE A 34 0.28 -12.82 11.30
N SER A 35 -0.89 -13.22 11.79
CA SER A 35 -2.10 -12.38 11.75
C SER A 35 -1.90 -11.05 12.50
N PHE A 36 -1.10 -11.03 13.56
CA PHE A 36 -0.82 -9.82 14.35
C PHE A 36 0.28 -8.93 13.75
N PHE A 37 1.31 -9.52 13.14
CA PHE A 37 2.51 -8.79 12.71
C PHE A 37 2.70 -8.69 11.20
N GLY A 38 1.86 -9.35 10.39
CA GLY A 38 1.97 -9.37 8.93
C GLY A 38 2.00 -7.97 8.33
N HIS A 39 1.11 -7.07 8.76
CA HIS A 39 1.11 -5.68 8.31
C HIS A 39 2.45 -4.95 8.59
N LYS A 40 3.06 -5.19 9.76
CA LYS A 40 4.36 -4.58 10.12
C LYS A 40 5.50 -5.19 9.30
N LEU A 41 5.45 -6.49 9.04
CA LEU A 41 6.43 -7.17 8.18
C LEU A 41 6.37 -6.62 6.76
N ILE A 42 5.17 -6.45 6.20
CA ILE A 42 4.96 -5.84 4.88
C ILE A 42 5.57 -4.45 4.83
N ASP A 43 5.19 -3.56 5.77
CA ASP A 43 5.73 -2.20 5.84
C ASP A 43 7.26 -2.19 5.96
N SER A 44 7.83 -3.11 6.75
CA SER A 44 9.28 -3.23 6.90
C SER A 44 9.96 -3.74 5.63
N TYR A 45 9.36 -4.70 4.91
CA TYR A 45 9.89 -5.18 3.63
C TYR A 45 9.84 -4.08 2.57
N ILE A 46 8.76 -3.28 2.54
CA ILE A 46 8.65 -2.11 1.67
C ILE A 46 9.77 -1.11 1.94
N LYS A 47 9.99 -0.76 3.22
CA LYS A 47 11.06 0.16 3.65
C LYS A 47 12.48 -0.36 3.38
N CYS A 48 12.66 -1.69 3.44
CA CYS A 48 13.89 -2.36 3.03
C CYS A 48 14.03 -2.52 1.49
N GLY A 49 13.02 -2.11 0.72
CA GLY A 49 13.03 -2.14 -0.73
C GLY A 49 12.66 -3.49 -1.37
N ILE A 50 12.27 -4.49 -0.57
CA ILE A 50 11.99 -5.87 -1.00
C ILE A 50 10.48 -6.06 -1.22
N ILE A 51 9.96 -5.41 -2.27
CA ILE A 51 8.52 -5.38 -2.56
C ILE A 51 7.94 -6.75 -2.92
N ALA A 52 8.74 -7.63 -3.54
CA ALA A 52 8.26 -8.96 -3.90
C ALA A 52 7.86 -9.79 -2.65
N GLU A 53 8.64 -9.71 -1.58
CA GLU A 53 8.31 -10.39 -0.32
C GLU A 53 7.16 -9.69 0.41
N ALA A 54 7.12 -8.35 0.37
CA ALA A 54 5.97 -7.59 0.86
C ALA A 54 4.67 -8.00 0.15
N ARG A 55 4.72 -8.20 -1.18
CA ARG A 55 3.57 -8.59 -1.99
C ARG A 55 3.07 -9.99 -1.65
N LYS A 56 3.96 -10.98 -1.52
CA LYS A 56 3.58 -12.34 -1.09
C LYS A 56 2.84 -12.32 0.24
N LEU A 57 3.42 -11.63 1.24
CA LEU A 57 2.80 -11.51 2.55
C LEU A 57 1.48 -10.76 2.52
N PHE A 58 1.38 -9.74 1.66
CA PHE A 58 0.16 -9.02 1.42
C PHE A 58 -0.93 -9.96 0.90
N ASP A 59 -0.64 -10.73 -0.16
CA ASP A 59 -1.62 -11.65 -0.76
C ASP A 59 -2.07 -12.74 0.24
N GLU A 60 -1.18 -13.20 1.14
CA GLU A 60 -1.45 -14.20 2.19
C GLU A 60 -2.26 -13.67 3.39
N LEU A 61 -2.31 -12.35 3.61
CA LEU A 61 -3.05 -11.79 4.74
C LEU A 61 -4.56 -11.82 4.48
N PRO A 62 -5.38 -12.46 5.36
CA PRO A 62 -6.82 -12.58 5.14
C PRO A 62 -7.55 -11.25 5.33
N ASN A 63 -7.06 -10.39 6.23
CA ASN A 63 -7.60 -9.06 6.48
C ASN A 63 -6.46 -8.05 6.46
N ARG A 64 -6.57 -7.04 5.60
CA ARG A 64 -5.53 -6.04 5.38
C ARG A 64 -6.05 -4.67 5.80
N HIS A 65 -5.30 -3.99 6.65
CA HIS A 65 -5.65 -2.63 7.05
C HIS A 65 -5.47 -1.67 5.86
N ILE A 66 -6.26 -0.59 5.83
CA ILE A 66 -6.13 0.48 4.83
C ILE A 66 -4.70 1.02 4.72
N VAL A 67 -3.98 1.11 5.84
CA VAL A 67 -2.57 1.53 5.88
C VAL A 67 -1.67 0.57 5.09
N THR A 68 -1.94 -0.73 5.11
CA THR A 68 -1.19 -1.75 4.36
C THR A 68 -1.48 -1.64 2.85
N TRP A 69 -2.74 -1.41 2.47
CA TRP A 69 -3.13 -1.11 1.09
C TRP A 69 -2.40 0.15 0.57
N ASN A 70 -2.47 1.24 1.32
CA ASN A 70 -1.81 2.50 1.00
C ASN A 70 -0.30 2.34 0.83
N SER A 71 0.35 1.59 1.72
CA SER A 71 1.79 1.31 1.61
C SER A 71 2.12 0.51 0.35
N MET A 72 1.31 -0.50 0.01
CA MET A 72 1.51 -1.28 -1.21
C MET A 72 1.28 -0.47 -2.48
N ILE A 73 0.16 0.26 -2.58
CA ILE A 73 -0.18 1.11 -3.72
C ILE A 73 0.92 2.16 -3.93
N SER A 74 1.24 2.96 -2.91
CA SER A 74 2.26 4.00 -3.01
C SER A 74 3.66 3.45 -3.35
N SER A 75 4.01 2.25 -2.85
CA SER A 75 5.28 1.60 -3.21
C SER A 75 5.36 1.19 -4.68
N HIS A 76 4.24 0.82 -5.32
CA HIS A 76 4.19 0.51 -6.74
C HIS A 76 4.22 1.80 -7.58
N VAL A 77 3.43 2.82 -7.21
CA VAL A 77 3.43 4.13 -7.88
C VAL A 77 4.82 4.77 -7.86
N SER A 78 5.50 4.81 -6.71
CA SER A 78 6.85 5.39 -6.61
C SER A 78 7.92 4.66 -7.42
N ARG A 79 7.62 3.45 -7.93
CA ARG A 79 8.50 2.63 -8.76
C ARG A 79 8.07 2.60 -10.23
N GLY A 80 7.10 3.42 -10.64
CA GLY A 80 6.55 3.42 -12.00
C GLY A 80 5.80 2.13 -12.36
N LYS A 81 5.39 1.34 -11.36
CA LYS A 81 4.59 0.12 -11.53
C LYS A 81 3.11 0.45 -11.50
N THR A 82 2.72 1.29 -12.44
CA THR A 82 1.46 2.02 -12.40
C THR A 82 0.26 1.09 -12.61
N LYS A 83 0.41 0.10 -13.49
CA LYS A 83 -0.64 -0.92 -13.71
C LYS A 83 -0.90 -1.74 -12.45
N GLU A 84 0.16 -2.21 -11.79
CA GLU A 84 0.04 -3.00 -10.56
C GLU A 84 -0.54 -2.16 -9.40
N ALA A 85 -0.24 -0.86 -9.35
CA ALA A 85 -0.85 0.05 -8.38
C ALA A 85 -2.38 0.20 -8.60
N ILE A 86 -2.80 0.29 -9.86
CA ILE A 86 -4.22 0.35 -10.25
C ILE A 86 -4.93 -0.96 -9.96
N GLU A 87 -4.29 -2.10 -10.21
CA GLU A 87 -4.81 -3.41 -9.83
C GLU A 87 -5.00 -3.54 -8.32
N LEU A 88 -4.02 -3.09 -7.52
CA LEU A 88 -4.15 -3.05 -6.07
C LEU A 88 -5.32 -2.15 -5.62
N TYR A 89 -5.48 -0.96 -6.20
CA TYR A 89 -6.61 -0.09 -5.91
C TYR A 89 -7.96 -0.75 -6.26
N ASN A 90 -8.06 -1.41 -7.41
CA ASN A 90 -9.28 -2.11 -7.79
C ASN A 90 -9.59 -3.28 -6.85
N ASN A 91 -8.57 -4.04 -6.42
CA ASN A 91 -8.73 -5.13 -5.46
C ASN A 91 -9.18 -4.60 -4.08
N MET A 92 -8.65 -3.46 -3.64
CA MET A 92 -9.06 -2.78 -2.42
C MET A 92 -10.57 -2.49 -2.44
N LEU A 93 -11.06 -1.92 -3.56
CA LEU A 93 -12.49 -1.65 -3.76
C LEU A 93 -13.34 -2.94 -3.84
N PHE A 94 -12.84 -3.95 -4.54
CA PHE A 94 -13.51 -5.25 -4.67
C PHE A 94 -13.68 -5.95 -3.32
N GLU A 95 -12.70 -5.82 -2.42
CA GLU A 95 -12.76 -6.32 -1.05
C GLU A 95 -13.56 -5.41 -0.10
N GLY A 96 -14.18 -4.35 -0.61
CA GLY A 96 -15.01 -3.43 0.18
C GLY A 96 -14.23 -2.52 1.12
N VAL A 97 -12.92 -2.38 0.92
CA VAL A 97 -12.08 -1.45 1.69
C VAL A 97 -12.17 -0.07 1.04
N LEU A 98 -12.70 0.91 1.78
CA LEU A 98 -12.87 2.27 1.27
C LEU A 98 -11.54 3.02 1.18
N PRO A 99 -11.23 3.68 0.06
CA PRO A 99 -10.08 4.56 -0.09
C PRO A 99 -10.11 5.73 0.90
N ASP A 100 -8.93 6.17 1.34
CA ASP A 100 -8.75 7.43 2.06
C ASP A 100 -7.98 8.46 1.22
N ALA A 101 -7.72 9.63 1.79
CA ALA A 101 -6.97 10.70 1.14
C ALA A 101 -5.56 10.25 0.67
N TYR A 102 -4.90 9.33 1.39
CA TYR A 102 -3.60 8.79 0.98
C TYR A 102 -3.74 7.86 -0.21
N THR A 103 -4.79 7.02 -0.23
CA THR A 103 -5.11 6.19 -1.40
C THR A 103 -5.33 7.05 -2.64
N PHE A 104 -6.17 8.09 -2.52
CA PHE A 104 -6.49 8.98 -3.64
C PHE A 104 -5.26 9.75 -4.15
N SER A 105 -4.45 10.28 -3.24
CA SER A 105 -3.20 10.97 -3.61
C SER A 105 -2.27 10.06 -4.44
N ALA A 106 -2.09 8.80 -4.01
CA ALA A 106 -1.25 7.86 -4.74
C ALA A 106 -1.86 7.46 -6.10
N ILE A 107 -3.16 7.19 -6.15
CA ILE A 107 -3.79 6.66 -7.37
C ILE A 107 -4.01 7.73 -8.44
N PHE A 108 -4.23 9.00 -8.07
CA PHE A 108 -4.31 10.07 -9.07
C PHE A 108 -2.98 10.26 -9.80
N LYS A 109 -1.85 10.14 -9.09
CA LYS A 109 -0.54 10.12 -9.74
C LYS A 109 -0.43 8.97 -10.75
N ALA A 110 -0.90 7.78 -10.37
CA ALA A 110 -0.91 6.62 -11.25
C ALA A 110 -1.79 6.84 -12.49
N PHE A 111 -2.98 7.43 -12.34
CA PHE A 111 -3.88 7.69 -13.46
C PHE A 111 -3.35 8.75 -14.42
N ALA A 112 -2.68 9.79 -13.90
CA ALA A 112 -2.00 10.78 -14.73
C ALA A 112 -0.91 10.13 -15.61
N GLU A 113 -0.10 9.23 -15.04
CA GLU A 113 0.95 8.51 -15.79
C GLU A 113 0.41 7.59 -16.89
N VAL A 114 -0.79 7.02 -16.72
CA VAL A 114 -1.41 6.13 -17.72
C VAL A 114 -2.19 6.92 -18.79
N GLY A 115 -2.55 8.18 -18.54
CA GLY A 115 -3.24 9.05 -19.49
C GLY A 115 -4.67 8.61 -19.83
N VAL A 116 -5.32 7.81 -18.96
CA VAL A 116 -6.69 7.33 -19.19
C VAL A 116 -7.66 8.06 -18.28
N LEU A 117 -8.26 9.13 -18.82
CA LEU A 117 -9.16 10.04 -18.12
C LEU A 117 -10.31 9.35 -17.35
N SER A 118 -10.86 8.27 -17.93
CA SER A 118 -12.01 7.57 -17.35
C SER A 118 -11.72 6.95 -15.98
N HIS A 119 -10.47 6.58 -15.69
CA HIS A 119 -10.08 6.07 -14.38
C HIS A 119 -10.04 7.20 -13.33
N GLY A 120 -9.43 8.33 -13.70
CA GLY A 120 -9.37 9.53 -12.86
C GLY A 120 -10.76 10.05 -12.50
N GLN A 121 -11.67 10.11 -13.48
CA GLN A 121 -13.06 10.54 -13.27
C GLN A 121 -13.81 9.64 -12.27
N LYS A 122 -13.67 8.31 -12.39
CA LYS A 122 -14.32 7.37 -11.46
C LYS A 122 -13.80 7.51 -10.04
N ALA A 123 -12.48 7.60 -9.86
CA ALA A 123 -11.87 7.78 -8.55
C ALA A 123 -12.22 9.15 -7.95
N HIS A 124 -12.29 10.21 -8.76
CA HIS A 124 -12.73 11.53 -8.34
C HIS A 124 -14.19 11.53 -7.86
N ALA A 125 -15.11 10.94 -8.64
CA ALA A 125 -16.50 10.80 -8.23
C ALA A 125 -16.63 10.03 -6.90
N LEU A 126 -15.86 8.95 -6.72
CA LEU A 126 -15.84 8.20 -5.47
C LEU A 126 -15.30 9.05 -4.30
N ALA A 127 -14.24 9.83 -4.51
CA ALA A 127 -13.70 10.71 -3.47
C ALA A 127 -14.74 11.74 -2.98
N LEU A 128 -15.51 12.34 -3.90
CA LEU A 128 -16.60 13.26 -3.56
C LEU A 128 -17.72 12.57 -2.76
N VAL A 129 -18.13 11.36 -3.17
CA VAL A 129 -19.14 10.56 -2.45
C VAL A 129 -18.68 10.23 -1.04
N LEU A 130 -17.38 10.01 -0.84
CA LEU A 130 -16.78 9.75 0.48
C LEU A 130 -16.50 11.03 1.29
N GLY A 131 -16.85 12.21 0.77
CA GLY A 131 -16.72 13.49 1.47
C GLY A 131 -15.31 14.10 1.43
N PHE A 132 -14.45 13.66 0.52
CA PHE A 132 -13.15 14.29 0.32
C PHE A 132 -13.27 15.49 -0.62
N GLU A 133 -12.92 16.68 -0.13
CA GLU A 133 -12.72 17.86 -0.98
C GLU A 133 -11.43 17.66 -1.79
N VAL A 134 -11.58 17.22 -3.03
CA VAL A 134 -10.46 17.16 -3.98
C VAL A 134 -10.26 18.58 -4.50
N SER A 135 -9.49 19.39 -3.78
CA SER A 135 -9.23 20.77 -4.18
C SER A 135 -8.69 20.82 -5.62
N ASP A 136 -9.19 21.80 -6.39
CA ASP A 136 -9.03 21.97 -7.84
C ASP A 136 -7.58 21.92 -8.37
N GLY A 137 -6.57 21.99 -7.50
CA GLY A 137 -5.16 21.86 -7.88
C GLY A 137 -4.73 20.44 -8.26
N PHE A 138 -5.39 19.39 -7.76
CA PHE A 138 -5.04 17.99 -8.06
C PHE A 138 -5.66 17.50 -9.39
N VAL A 139 -6.74 18.15 -9.83
CA VAL A 139 -7.54 17.76 -10.99
C VAL A 139 -7.00 18.40 -12.28
N ALA A 140 -6.50 19.64 -12.22
CA ALA A 140 -5.97 20.33 -13.39
C ALA A 140 -4.73 19.62 -13.97
N THR A 141 -3.79 19.14 -13.16
CA THR A 141 -2.55 18.53 -13.70
C THR A 141 -2.73 17.11 -14.24
N ALA A 142 -3.82 16.42 -13.92
CA ALA A 142 -4.13 15.10 -14.47
C ALA A 142 -5.04 15.16 -15.72
N ILE A 143 -5.62 16.34 -16.00
CA ILE A 143 -6.52 16.58 -17.16
C ILE A 143 -5.82 17.41 -18.25
N VAL A 144 -4.75 18.15 -17.93
CA VAL A 144 -4.18 19.18 -18.82
C VAL A 144 -2.84 18.79 -19.47
N ASP A 145 -2.24 17.64 -19.14
CA ASP A 145 -1.08 17.08 -19.88
C ASP A 145 -1.46 15.86 -20.74
#